data_AF-A0A3D0G8B4-F1
#
_entry.id   AF-A0A3D0G8B4-F1
#
_cell.length_a   1.000
_cell.length_b   1.000
_cell.length_c   1.000
_cell.angle_alpha   90.00
_cell.angle_beta   90.00
_cell.angle_gamma   90.00
#
_symmetry.space_group_name_H-M   'P 1'
#
loop_
_entity.id
_entity.type
_entity.pdbx_description
1 polymer ?
#
loop_
_entity_poly.entity_id
_entity_poly.type
_entity_poly.pdbx_seq_one_letter_code
_entity_poly.pdbx_strand_id
1 'polypeptide(L)'
;WISWSPFVGMFIARVSRGRTVREFVVCVLLIPSMVCVLWMAVFGGTAIQQVVQDGYTVAQDAALELKLFKMLDVLPLAGLTSIVGIVLVIVFFVTSSDSGSLVIDTITAGGKVDAPVPQRVFWCIFEGAVAIVLLLSAGGLGSLQSMVISTGLPFTVVLLIMCYAIWKGLRDERAVMKAAPAE
;
A
#
# COMPACT_ATOMS: atom_id res chain seq x y z
N TRP A 1 -2.51 5.72 -2.10
CA TRP A 1 -2.43 4.81 -3.27
C TRP A 1 -1.52 5.34 -4.36
N ILE A 2 -1.77 6.54 -4.92
CA ILE A 2 -0.99 7.09 -6.04
C ILE A 2 0.50 7.18 -5.72
N SER A 3 0.87 7.77 -4.59
CA SER A 3 2.27 7.86 -4.11
C SER A 3 2.93 6.51 -3.84
N TRP A 4 2.15 5.43 -3.66
CA TRP A 4 2.64 4.06 -3.44
C TRP A 4 2.74 3.24 -4.72
N SER A 5 2.22 3.73 -5.84
CA SER A 5 2.20 2.98 -7.10
C SER A 5 3.59 2.58 -7.64
N PRO A 6 4.71 3.32 -7.44
CA PRO A 6 6.02 2.85 -7.86
C PRO A 6 6.47 1.61 -7.09
N PHE A 7 6.26 1.63 -5.78
CA PHE A 7 6.58 0.52 -4.88
C PHE A 7 5.79 -0.73 -5.24
N VAL A 8 4.45 -0.61 -5.27
CA VAL A 8 3.55 -1.73 -5.57
C VAL A 8 3.75 -2.21 -7.00
N GLY A 9 3.92 -1.30 -7.96
CA GLY A 9 4.12 -1.63 -9.37
C GLY A 9 5.40 -2.42 -9.62
N MET A 10 6.51 -2.06 -8.97
CA MET A 10 7.77 -2.80 -9.11
C MET A 10 7.67 -4.21 -8.52
N PHE A 11 7.04 -4.35 -7.34
CA PHE A 11 6.81 -5.67 -6.73
C PHE A 11 5.94 -6.55 -7.62
N ILE A 12 4.79 -6.04 -8.03
CA ILE A 12 3.82 -6.75 -8.87
C ILE A 12 4.45 -7.15 -10.22
N ALA A 13 5.26 -6.28 -10.83
CA ALA A 13 5.96 -6.60 -12.08
C ALA A 13 6.95 -7.76 -11.90
N ARG A 14 7.73 -7.78 -10.81
CA ARG A 14 8.71 -8.84 -10.53
C ARG A 14 8.06 -10.22 -10.36
N VAL A 15 6.96 -10.30 -9.61
CA VAL A 15 6.26 -11.58 -9.36
C VAL A 15 5.39 -12.03 -10.53
N SER A 16 5.16 -11.17 -11.52
CA SER A 16 4.30 -11.45 -12.68
C SER A 16 5.05 -11.87 -13.94
N ARG A 17 6.36 -12.12 -13.87
CA ARG A 17 7.16 -12.54 -15.03
C ARG A 17 6.59 -13.83 -15.64
N GLY A 18 6.33 -13.80 -16.95
CA GLY A 18 5.80 -14.94 -17.71
C GLY A 18 4.27 -15.07 -17.71
N ARG A 19 3.53 -14.13 -17.10
CA ARG A 19 2.06 -14.05 -17.18
C ARG A 19 1.61 -13.28 -18.42
N THR A 20 0.46 -13.65 -18.98
CA THR A 20 -0.18 -12.82 -20.01
C THR A 20 -0.73 -11.52 -19.40
N VAL A 21 -0.86 -10.46 -20.22
CA VAL A 21 -1.44 -9.19 -19.76
C VAL A 21 -2.85 -9.38 -19.19
N ARG A 22 -3.64 -10.30 -19.75
CA ARG A 22 -4.99 -10.59 -19.26
C ARG A 22 -4.97 -11.23 -17.87
N GLU A 23 -4.18 -12.28 -17.69
CA GLU A 23 -4.03 -12.94 -16.37
C GLU A 23 -3.51 -11.96 -15.33
N PHE A 24 -2.52 -11.15 -15.71
CA PHE A 24 -1.96 -10.10 -14.87
C PHE A 24 -3.05 -9.15 -14.35
N VAL A 25 -3.83 -8.54 -15.25
CA VAL A 25 -4.88 -7.58 -14.87
C VAL A 25 -5.95 -8.24 -14.00
N VAL A 26 -6.39 -9.44 -14.37
CA VAL A 26 -7.43 -10.16 -13.61
C VAL A 26 -6.96 -10.49 -12.19
N CYS A 27 -5.75 -11.04 -12.04
CA CYS A 27 -5.21 -11.40 -10.73
C CYS A 27 -4.96 -10.17 -9.85
N VAL A 28 -4.36 -9.11 -10.41
CA VAL A 28 -4.03 -7.88 -9.67
C VAL A 28 -5.27 -7.13 -9.20
N LEU A 29 -6.37 -7.20 -9.95
CA LEU A 29 -7.64 -6.59 -9.55
C LEU A 29 -8.43 -7.48 -8.58
N LEU A 30 -8.66 -8.75 -8.93
CA LEU A 30 -9.60 -9.58 -8.16
C LEU A 30 -9.04 -10.04 -6.82
N ILE A 31 -7.79 -10.51 -6.77
CA ILE A 31 -7.25 -11.14 -5.55
C ILE A 31 -7.20 -10.13 -4.39
N PRO A 32 -6.59 -8.93 -4.54
CA PRO A 32 -6.56 -7.96 -3.45
C PRO A 32 -7.96 -7.42 -3.10
N SER A 33 -8.82 -7.21 -4.09
CA SER A 33 -10.19 -6.75 -3.85
C SER A 33 -11.00 -7.73 -3.01
N MET A 34 -10.89 -9.05 -3.25
CA MET A 34 -11.58 -10.06 -2.44
C MET A 34 -11.09 -10.04 -0.98
N VAL A 35 -9.77 -9.90 -0.77
CA VAL A 35 -9.21 -9.79 0.58
C VAL A 35 -9.71 -8.52 1.27
N CYS A 36 -9.77 -7.39 0.56
CA CYS A 36 -10.34 -6.14 1.08
C CYS A 36 -11.82 -6.29 1.44
N VAL A 37 -12.63 -6.94 0.60
CA VAL A 37 -14.04 -7.20 0.87
C VAL A 37 -14.19 -8.05 2.13
N LEU A 38 -13.41 -9.13 2.26
CA LEU A 38 -13.45 -9.98 3.45
C LEU A 38 -13.05 -9.20 4.70
N TRP A 39 -11.98 -8.42 4.63
CA TRP A 39 -11.53 -7.58 5.75
C TRP A 39 -12.61 -6.58 6.18
N MET A 40 -13.20 -5.84 5.23
CA MET A 40 -14.22 -4.85 5.53
C MET A 40 -15.53 -5.49 6.03
N ALA A 41 -15.90 -6.65 5.48
CA ALA A 41 -17.07 -7.40 5.95
C ALA A 41 -16.90 -7.87 7.39
N VAL A 42 -15.72 -8.37 7.77
CA VAL A 42 -15.45 -8.83 9.14
C VAL A 42 -15.31 -7.66 10.11
N PHE A 43 -14.32 -6.79 9.92
CA PHE A 43 -14.02 -5.72 10.89
C PHE A 43 -15.02 -4.56 10.81
N GLY A 44 -15.34 -4.11 9.60
CA GLY A 44 -16.31 -3.02 9.39
C GLY A 44 -17.73 -3.47 9.74
N GLY A 45 -18.12 -4.69 9.34
CA GLY A 45 -19.41 -5.27 9.71
C GLY A 45 -19.57 -5.40 11.23
N THR A 46 -18.55 -5.90 11.94
CA THR A 46 -18.57 -5.98 13.40
C THR A 46 -18.70 -4.61 14.05
N ALA A 47 -17.92 -3.61 13.60
CA ALA A 47 -18.00 -2.25 14.14
C ALA A 47 -19.38 -1.61 13.89
N ILE A 48 -19.98 -1.82 12.71
CA ILE A 48 -21.33 -1.34 12.39
C ILE A 48 -22.37 -2.03 13.27
N GLN A 49 -22.25 -3.35 13.47
CA GLN A 49 -23.16 -4.10 14.34
C GLN A 49 -23.11 -3.58 15.77
N GLN A 50 -21.92 -3.34 16.32
CA GLN A 50 -21.74 -2.77 17.65
C GLN A 50 -22.45 -1.43 17.82
N VAL A 51 -22.35 -0.54 16.82
CA VAL A 51 -23.00 0.79 16.88
C VAL A 51 -24.51 0.68 16.71
N VAL A 52 -24.97 -0.07 15.71
CA VAL A 52 -26.38 -0.07 15.27
C VAL A 52 -27.27 -0.99 16.12
N GLN A 53 -26.76 -2.16 16.51
CA GLN A 53 -27.53 -3.15 17.26
C GLN A 53 -27.26 -3.06 18.76
N ASP A 54 -25.99 -2.93 19.16
CA ASP A 54 -25.60 -2.99 20.57
C ASP A 54 -25.54 -1.60 21.24
N GLY A 55 -25.67 -0.52 20.46
CA GLY A 55 -25.57 0.86 20.95
C GLY A 55 -24.17 1.25 21.46
N TYR A 56 -23.14 0.47 21.13
CA TYR A 56 -21.77 0.69 21.56
C TYR A 56 -21.05 1.66 20.61
N THR A 57 -20.85 2.90 21.06
CA THR A 57 -20.23 3.97 20.24
C THR A 57 -18.77 4.26 20.57
N VAL A 58 -18.18 3.60 21.58
CA VAL A 58 -16.82 3.93 22.06
C VAL A 58 -15.77 3.81 20.94
N ALA A 59 -15.87 2.80 20.08
CA ALA A 59 -14.96 2.66 18.93
C ALA A 59 -15.20 3.72 17.84
N GLN A 60 -16.43 4.23 17.70
CA GLN A 60 -16.77 5.29 16.75
C GLN A 60 -16.11 6.62 17.16
N ASP A 61 -16.20 6.94 18.45
CA ASP A 61 -15.76 8.22 19.03
C ASP A 61 -14.27 8.25 19.38
N ALA A 62 -13.61 7.08 19.37
CA ALA A 62 -12.17 6.98 19.61
C ALA A 62 -11.33 7.63 18.50
N ALA A 63 -10.10 8.02 18.86
CA ALA A 63 -9.07 8.42 17.90
C ALA A 63 -8.80 7.29 16.88
N LEU A 64 -8.41 7.66 15.65
CA LEU A 64 -8.34 6.74 14.51
C LEU A 64 -7.45 5.52 14.80
N GLU A 65 -6.31 5.75 15.43
CA GLU A 65 -5.32 4.74 15.83
C GLU A 65 -5.81 3.80 16.95
N LEU A 66 -6.84 4.19 17.70
CA LEU A 66 -7.42 3.39 18.78
C LEU A 66 -8.66 2.61 18.37
N LYS A 67 -9.29 2.93 17.23
CA LYS A 67 -10.59 2.36 16.82
C LYS A 67 -10.59 0.84 16.74
N LEU A 68 -9.53 0.24 16.19
CA LEU A 68 -9.42 -1.22 16.11
C LEU A 68 -9.47 -1.86 17.50
N PHE A 69 -8.67 -1.34 18.44
CA PHE A 69 -8.56 -1.87 19.78
C PHE A 69 -9.83 -1.64 20.60
N LYS A 70 -10.49 -0.49 20.42
CA LYS A 70 -11.79 -0.22 21.04
C LYS A 70 -12.91 -1.11 20.49
N MET A 71 -12.90 -1.41 19.20
CA MET A 71 -13.85 -2.38 18.63
C MET A 71 -13.62 -3.78 19.22
N LEU A 72 -12.37 -4.20 19.41
CA LEU A 72 -12.02 -5.50 20.01
C LEU A 72 -12.33 -5.60 21.51
N ASP A 73 -12.41 -4.47 22.23
CA ASP A 73 -12.54 -4.40 23.70
C ASP A 73 -13.80 -5.11 24.23
N VAL A 74 -14.87 -5.13 23.43
CA VAL A 74 -16.15 -5.76 23.78
C VAL A 74 -16.32 -7.18 23.23
N LEU A 75 -15.31 -7.69 22.52
CA LEU A 75 -15.31 -9.06 21.99
C LEU A 75 -14.59 -10.01 22.97
N PRO A 76 -14.92 -11.32 22.94
CA PRO A 76 -14.17 -12.29 23.73
C PRO A 76 -12.69 -12.26 23.32
N LEU A 77 -11.80 -12.48 24.30
CA LEU A 77 -10.34 -12.50 24.11
C LEU A 77 -9.72 -11.14 23.70
N ALA A 78 -10.40 -10.02 23.97
CA ALA A 78 -9.95 -8.65 23.65
C ALA A 78 -8.45 -8.38 23.90
N GLY A 79 -7.93 -8.78 25.06
CA GLY A 79 -6.52 -8.62 25.41
C GLY A 79 -5.57 -9.38 24.47
N LEU A 80 -5.90 -10.64 24.15
CA LEU A 80 -5.10 -11.46 23.25
C LEU A 80 -5.17 -10.92 21.81
N THR A 81 -6.37 -10.63 21.31
CA THR A 81 -6.56 -10.10 19.95
C THR A 81 -5.91 -8.73 19.77
N SER A 82 -5.88 -7.90 20.82
CA SER A 82 -5.18 -6.62 20.81
C SER A 82 -3.66 -6.79 20.74
N ILE A 83 -3.10 -7.72 21.53
CA ILE A 83 -1.66 -8.04 21.45
C ILE A 83 -1.29 -8.54 20.06
N VAL A 84 -2.09 -9.45 19.49
CA VAL A 84 -1.90 -9.93 18.10
C VAL A 84 -1.97 -8.77 17.12
N GLY A 85 -2.93 -7.86 17.27
CA GLY A 85 -3.05 -6.66 16.45
C GLY A 85 -1.80 -5.77 16.50
N ILE A 86 -1.26 -5.52 17.70
CA ILE A 86 -0.02 -4.74 17.88
C ILE A 86 1.16 -5.41 17.16
N VAL A 87 1.34 -6.72 17.36
CA VAL A 87 2.41 -7.49 16.71
C VAL A 87 2.28 -7.43 15.19
N LEU A 88 1.07 -7.61 14.66
CA LEU A 88 0.81 -7.52 13.21
C LEU A 88 1.12 -6.13 12.67
N VAL A 89 0.72 -5.07 13.35
CA VAL A 89 1.04 -3.69 12.94
C VAL A 89 2.56 -3.49 12.87
N ILE A 90 3.31 -3.97 13.86
CA ILE A 90 4.78 -3.88 13.88
C ILE A 90 5.38 -4.65 12.70
N VAL A 91 4.97 -5.91 12.50
CA VAL A 91 5.48 -6.76 11.40
C VAL A 91 5.19 -6.14 10.04
N PHE A 92 3.95 -5.69 9.80
CA PHE A 92 3.58 -5.04 8.55
C PHE A 92 4.32 -3.73 8.34
N PHE A 93 4.52 -2.93 9.40
CA PHE A 93 5.27 -1.69 9.32
C PHE A 93 6.74 -1.95 8.94
N VAL A 94 7.42 -2.86 9.65
CA VAL A 94 8.83 -3.20 9.39
C VAL A 94 9.01 -3.77 7.98
N THR A 95 8.16 -4.72 7.59
CA THR A 95 8.27 -5.37 6.28
C THR A 95 7.98 -4.39 5.13
N SER A 96 6.98 -3.51 5.29
CA SER A 96 6.64 -2.52 4.29
C SER A 96 7.71 -1.44 4.17
N SER A 97 8.29 -1.01 5.30
CA SER A 97 9.40 -0.05 5.33
C SER A 97 10.63 -0.58 4.61
N ASP A 98 11.06 -1.81 4.93
CA ASP A 98 12.21 -2.45 4.26
C ASP A 98 12.00 -2.59 2.75
N SER A 99 10.82 -3.05 2.35
CA SER A 99 10.46 -3.18 0.93
C SER A 99 10.39 -1.82 0.22
N GLY A 100 9.87 -0.79 0.90
CA GLY A 100 9.78 0.58 0.40
C GLY A 100 11.16 1.19 0.14
N SER A 101 12.04 1.12 1.12
CA SER A 101 13.41 1.64 1.02
C SER A 101 14.20 0.94 -0.07
N LEU A 102 14.00 -0.37 -0.30
CA LEU A 102 14.62 -1.08 -1.43
C LEU A 102 14.20 -0.48 -2.79
N VAL A 103 12.95 -0.07 -2.94
CA VAL A 103 12.47 0.54 -4.19
C VAL A 103 13.04 1.93 -4.38
N ILE A 104 13.08 2.77 -3.34
CA ILE A 104 13.71 4.10 -3.43
C ILE A 104 15.19 3.97 -3.78
N ASP A 105 15.89 3.04 -3.13
CA ASP A 105 17.28 2.72 -3.39
C ASP A 105 17.51 2.30 -4.84
N THR A 106 16.67 1.41 -5.38
CA THR A 106 16.74 0.98 -6.78
C THR A 106 16.53 2.15 -7.75
N ILE A 107 15.54 3.02 -7.51
CA ILE A 107 15.25 4.16 -8.39
C ILE A 107 16.40 5.17 -8.36
N THR A 108 16.94 5.45 -7.18
CA THR A 108 18.00 6.44 -6.99
C THR A 108 19.37 5.94 -7.42
N ALA A 109 19.58 4.62 -7.49
CA ALA A 109 20.74 3.98 -8.10
C ALA A 109 20.65 3.83 -9.65
N GLY A 110 19.66 4.45 -10.30
CA GLY A 110 19.47 4.36 -11.75
C GLY A 110 18.90 3.02 -12.22
N GLY A 111 18.17 2.32 -11.37
CA GLY A 111 17.54 1.02 -11.69
C GLY A 111 18.41 -0.20 -11.38
N LYS A 112 19.60 -0.01 -10.79
CA LYS A 112 20.47 -1.12 -10.38
C LYS A 112 19.86 -1.83 -9.17
N VAL A 113 19.74 -3.15 -9.27
CA VAL A 113 19.17 -4.00 -8.21
C VAL A 113 20.17 -4.20 -7.06
N ASP A 114 21.47 -4.18 -7.36
CA ASP A 114 22.56 -4.24 -6.38
C ASP A 114 23.09 -2.85 -6.05
N ALA A 115 22.26 -2.06 -5.36
CA ALA A 115 22.68 -0.76 -4.83
C ALA A 115 23.48 -0.94 -3.51
N PRO A 116 24.39 0.00 -3.17
CA PRO A 116 25.24 -0.13 -2.00
C PRO A 116 24.41 -0.16 -0.70
N VAL A 117 24.72 -1.10 0.21
CA VAL A 117 24.05 -1.22 1.52
C VAL A 117 23.94 0.11 2.29
N PRO A 118 24.95 1.00 2.31
CA PRO A 118 24.81 2.31 2.97
C PRO A 118 23.69 3.19 2.40
N GLN A 119 23.43 3.13 1.09
CA GLN A 119 22.37 3.90 0.45
C GLN A 119 20.99 3.40 0.87
N ARG A 120 20.81 2.08 0.96
CA ARG A 120 19.58 1.48 1.50
C ARG A 120 19.35 1.87 2.96
N VAL A 121 20.39 1.81 3.80
CA VAL A 121 20.31 2.20 5.22
C VAL A 121 19.96 3.68 5.34
N PHE A 122 20.53 4.54 4.48
CA PHE A 122 20.18 5.96 4.43
C PHE A 122 18.68 6.15 4.15
N TRP A 123 18.11 5.50 3.13
CA TRP A 123 16.70 5.64 2.80
C TRP A 123 15.78 5.12 3.91
N CYS A 124 16.11 3.98 4.52
CA CYS A 124 15.37 3.43 5.65
C CYS A 124 15.33 4.39 6.86
N ILE A 125 16.47 4.98 7.23
CA ILE A 125 16.54 5.94 8.33
C ILE A 125 15.81 7.24 7.97
N PHE A 126 15.97 7.71 6.73
CA PHE A 126 15.38 8.97 6.27
C PHE A 126 13.84 8.91 6.25
N GLU A 127 13.26 7.83 5.73
CA GLU A 127 11.81 7.61 5.76
C GLU A 127 11.28 7.56 7.21
N GLY A 128 11.98 6.86 8.10
CA GLY A 128 11.65 6.83 9.53
C GLY A 128 11.73 8.19 10.20
N ALA A 129 12.77 8.99 9.89
CA ALA A 129 12.92 10.34 10.42
C ALA A 129 11.79 11.27 9.96
N VAL A 130 11.39 11.20 8.67
CA VAL A 130 10.24 11.95 8.14
C VAL A 130 8.96 11.55 8.86
N ALA A 131 8.72 10.25 9.07
CA ALA A 131 7.56 9.77 9.82
C ALA A 131 7.53 10.29 11.26
N ILE A 132 8.68 10.27 11.96
CA ILE A 132 8.81 10.81 13.33
C ILE A 132 8.49 12.32 13.35
N VAL A 133 9.09 13.11 12.45
CA VAL A 133 8.86 14.56 12.39
C VAL A 133 7.38 14.87 12.14
N LEU A 134 6.72 14.12 11.27
CA LEU A 134 5.30 14.33 10.97
C LEU A 134 4.40 13.92 12.13
N LEU A 135 4.70 12.82 12.80
CA LEU A 135 3.95 12.38 13.99
C LEU A 135 4.13 13.32 15.18
N LEU A 136 5.32 13.90 15.36
CA LEU A 136 5.60 14.87 16.42
C LEU A 136 5.12 16.29 16.09
N SER A 137 4.73 16.55 14.84
CA SER A 137 4.11 17.82 14.47
C SER A 137 2.74 17.97 15.14
N ALA A 138 2.28 19.21 15.31
CA ALA A 138 1.00 19.50 15.97
C ALA A 138 -0.22 18.77 15.37
N GLY A 139 -0.14 18.35 14.11
CA GLY A 139 -1.21 17.61 13.42
C GLY A 139 -1.13 16.09 13.52
N GLY A 140 -0.07 15.51 14.10
CA GLY A 140 0.09 14.06 14.29
C GLY A 140 -0.25 13.22 13.05
N LEU A 141 -1.17 12.27 13.19
CA LEU A 141 -1.65 11.42 12.10
C LEU A 141 -2.30 12.22 10.94
N GLY A 142 -2.93 13.35 11.24
CA GLY A 142 -3.50 14.25 10.23
C GLY A 142 -2.42 14.88 9.34
N SER A 143 -1.25 15.17 9.91
CA SER A 143 -0.09 15.65 9.14
C SER A 143 0.41 14.59 8.16
N LEU A 144 0.48 13.32 8.59
CA LEU A 144 0.83 12.19 7.72
C LEU A 144 -0.16 12.06 6.55
N GLN A 145 -1.46 12.12 6.83
CA GLN A 145 -2.49 12.05 5.79
C GLN A 145 -2.38 13.21 4.78
N SER A 146 -2.19 14.43 5.28
CA SER A 146 -2.04 15.63 4.45
C SER A 146 -0.82 15.54 3.54
N MET A 147 0.31 15.05 4.05
CA MET A 147 1.51 14.84 3.23
C MET A 147 1.31 13.78 2.13
N VAL A 148 0.65 12.66 2.46
CA VAL A 148 0.36 11.62 1.46
C VAL A 148 -0.53 12.15 0.34
N ILE A 149 -1.50 13.00 0.65
CA ILE A 149 -2.38 13.62 -0.35
C ILE A 149 -1.60 14.64 -1.19
N SER A 150 -0.85 15.54 -0.55
CA SER A 150 -0.12 16.60 -1.25
C SER A 150 0.97 16.06 -2.17
N THR A 151 1.66 14.99 -1.78
CA THR A 151 2.67 14.30 -2.60
C THR A 151 2.04 13.41 -3.68
N GLY A 152 0.86 12.85 -3.44
CA GLY A 152 0.14 12.03 -4.43
C GLY A 152 -0.39 12.84 -5.62
N LEU A 153 -0.78 14.09 -5.40
CA LEU A 153 -1.34 14.95 -6.46
C LEU A 153 -0.37 15.17 -7.64
N PRO A 154 0.87 15.67 -7.46
CA PRO A 154 1.81 15.82 -8.58
C PRO A 154 2.16 14.47 -9.22
N PHE A 155 2.26 13.40 -8.42
CA PHE A 155 2.52 12.06 -8.93
C PHE A 155 1.38 11.51 -9.80
N THR A 156 0.16 12.03 -9.65
CA THR A 156 -0.98 11.69 -10.53
C THR A 156 -0.68 12.05 -11.98
N VAL A 157 -0.01 13.17 -12.24
CA VAL A 157 0.37 13.58 -13.60
C VAL A 157 1.32 12.56 -14.21
N VAL A 158 2.30 12.08 -13.43
CA VAL A 158 3.23 11.03 -13.85
C VAL A 158 2.48 9.75 -14.21
N LEU A 159 1.52 9.33 -13.38
CA LEU A 159 0.70 8.14 -13.68
C LEU A 159 -0.13 8.28 -14.95
N LEU A 160 -0.70 9.45 -15.23
CA LEU A 160 -1.44 9.68 -16.48
C LEU A 160 -0.52 9.56 -17.70
N ILE A 161 0.69 10.09 -17.61
CA ILE A 161 1.72 9.94 -18.66
C ILE A 161 2.08 8.45 -18.83
N MET A 162 2.25 7.71 -17.73
CA MET A 162 2.53 6.28 -17.77
C MET A 162 1.40 5.47 -18.40
N CYS A 163 0.14 5.78 -18.09
CA CYS A 163 -1.03 5.16 -18.74
C CYS A 163 -0.99 5.35 -20.26
N TYR A 164 -0.69 6.57 -20.72
CA TYR A 164 -0.53 6.85 -22.14
C TYR A 164 0.66 6.10 -22.76
N ALA A 165 1.80 6.06 -22.07
CA ALA A 165 2.99 5.34 -22.54
C ALA A 165 2.75 3.82 -22.65
N ILE A 166 2.06 3.21 -21.69
CA ILE A 166 1.69 1.79 -21.72
C ILE A 166 0.72 1.53 -22.87
N TRP A 167 -0.31 2.36 -23.05
CA TRP A 167 -1.23 2.22 -24.16
C TRP A 167 -0.52 2.30 -25.52
N LYS A 168 0.37 3.28 -25.69
CA LYS A 168 1.17 3.43 -26.90
C LYS A 168 2.06 2.21 -27.12
N GLY A 169 2.80 1.76 -26.09
CA GLY A 169 3.69 0.61 -26.17
C GLY A 169 2.97 -0.68 -26.57
N LEU A 170 1.84 -0.98 -25.94
CA LEU A 170 1.03 -2.16 -26.26
C LEU A 170 0.42 -2.09 -27.67
N ARG A 171 0.06 -0.88 -28.15
CA ARG A 171 -0.45 -0.69 -29.50
C ARG A 171 0.65 -0.93 -30.54
N ASP A 172 1.84 -0.42 -30.30
CA ASP A 172 2.99 -0.55 -31.19
C ASP A 172 3.44 -2.03 -31.25
N GLU A 173 3.48 -2.72 -30.10
CA GLU A 173 3.77 -4.17 -30.02
C GLU A 173 2.74 -5.01 -30.78
N ARG A 174 1.44 -4.69 -30.63
CA ARG A 174 0.37 -5.36 -31.39
C ARG A 174 0.51 -5.15 -32.90
N ALA A 175 1.01 -3.99 -33.34
CA ALA A 175 1.25 -3.73 -34.75
C ALA A 175 2.42 -4.58 -35.28
N VAL A 176 3.51 -4.69 -34.51
CA VAL A 176 4.66 -5.56 -34.83
C VAL A 176 4.22 -7.04 -34.91
N MET A 177 3.46 -7.53 -33.93
CA MET A 177 2.96 -8.91 -33.93
C MET A 177 2.07 -9.24 -35.14
N LYS A 178 1.33 -8.27 -35.68
CA LYS A 178 0.49 -8.47 -36.87
C LYS A 178 1.28 -8.44 -38.18
N ALA A 179 2.44 -7.79 -38.19
CA ALA A 179 3.31 -7.67 -39.36
C ALA A 179 4.33 -8.80 -39.47
N ALA A 180 4.54 -9.57 -38.38
CA ALA A 180 5.39 -10.75 -38.40
C ALA A 180 4.78 -11.85 -39.29
N PRO A 181 5.55 -12.43 -40.25
CA PRO A 181 5.07 -13.54 -41.04
C PRO A 181 4.75 -14.74 -40.14
N ALA A 182 3.67 -15.45 -40.44
CA ALA A 182 3.35 -16.71 -39.77
C ALA A 182 4.41 -17.75 -40.15
N GLU A 183 5.27 -18.11 -39.21
CA GLU A 183 6.02 -19.38 -39.26
C GLU A 183 5.12 -20.55 -38.85
#